data_AF-A0A3C0KWD7-F1
#
_entry.id   AF-A0A3C0KWD7-F1
#
_cell.length_a   1.000
_cell.length_b   1.000
_cell.length_c   1.000
_cell.angle_alpha   90.00
_cell.angle_beta   90.00
_cell.angle_gamma   90.00
#
_symmetry.space_group_name_H-M   'P 1'
#
loop_
_entity.id
_entity.type
_entity.pdbx_description
1 polymer ?
#
loop_
_entity_poly.entity_id
_entity_poly.type
_entity_poly.pdbx_seq_one_letter_code
_entity_poly.pdbx_strand_id
1 'polypeptide(L)'
;MIDISPHLLDQQKSTLSGFPVAFSFREEDFLETPPMVLEGVDLAVLNENIGDYPTITDMTRDFLMSSPATLSPDLKLVWEFFARYGLTEPQLPAFHINIGALMALEKLCRAKVPFIFLSEHSCEAAVTDQYKDLIRVSASDNPECIILKGHDEFTIQFSHLEKIGHYHGYRIIRGPVADFIPFEMTARLRAIMKAPSPWRDEDEIIRYFVEDLYKYEYLLFSKEKT
;
A
#
# COMPACT_ATOMS: atom_id res chain seq x y z
N MET A 1 0.68 -18.62 -3.15
CA MET A 1 0.43 -17.78 -1.96
C MET A 1 1.63 -17.89 -1.06
N ILE A 2 2.15 -16.75 -0.62
CA ILE A 2 3.29 -16.63 0.29
C ILE A 2 2.74 -15.94 1.53
N ASP A 3 2.96 -16.54 2.70
CA ASP A 3 2.48 -16.01 3.97
C ASP A 3 3.42 -16.50 5.07
N ILE A 4 3.75 -15.64 6.02
CA ILE A 4 4.66 -15.97 7.11
C ILE A 4 3.95 -16.77 8.21
N SER A 5 2.61 -16.74 8.26
CA SER A 5 1.81 -17.36 9.29
C SER A 5 1.37 -18.78 8.89
N PRO A 6 1.87 -19.84 9.56
CA PRO A 6 1.37 -21.20 9.32
C PRO A 6 -0.14 -21.31 9.55
N HIS A 7 -0.67 -20.56 10.51
CA HIS A 7 -2.09 -20.59 10.83
C HIS A 7 -2.96 -20.00 9.70
N LEU A 8 -2.56 -18.87 9.13
CA LEU A 8 -3.28 -18.27 8.00
C LEU A 8 -3.16 -19.13 6.75
N LEU A 9 -2.00 -19.75 6.51
CA LEU A 9 -1.83 -20.69 5.40
C LEU A 9 -2.78 -21.89 5.49
N ASP A 10 -2.98 -22.45 6.67
CA ASP A 10 -3.89 -23.58 6.85
C ASP A 10 -5.35 -23.18 6.59
N GLN A 11 -5.74 -21.97 7.01
CA GLN A 11 -7.06 -21.42 6.67
C GLN A 11 -7.21 -21.18 5.16
N GLN A 12 -6.19 -20.63 4.50
CA GLN A 12 -6.17 -20.41 3.06
C GLN A 12 -6.27 -21.74 2.29
N LYS A 13 -5.51 -22.77 2.69
CA LYS A 13 -5.59 -24.12 2.11
C LYS A 13 -6.99 -24.71 2.25
N SER A 14 -7.58 -24.62 3.44
CA SER A 14 -8.93 -25.12 3.70
C SER A 14 -9.99 -24.38 2.87
N THR A 15 -9.83 -23.07 2.71
CA THR A 15 -10.76 -22.24 1.93
C THR A 15 -10.68 -22.56 0.44
N LEU A 16 -9.48 -22.87 -0.05
CA LEU A 16 -9.20 -23.06 -1.47
C LEU A 16 -9.32 -24.52 -1.94
N SER A 17 -9.50 -25.49 -1.03
CA SER A 17 -9.47 -26.92 -1.36
C SER A 17 -10.55 -27.39 -2.34
N GLY A 18 -11.63 -26.63 -2.51
CA GLY A 18 -12.75 -26.95 -3.40
C GLY A 18 -12.58 -26.45 -4.85
N PHE A 19 -11.55 -25.66 -5.15
CA PHE A 19 -11.37 -25.08 -6.48
C PHE A 19 -10.55 -26.00 -7.39
N PRO A 20 -10.93 -26.17 -8.68
CA PRO A 20 -10.26 -27.07 -9.61
C PRO A 20 -8.99 -26.45 -10.22
N VAL A 21 -8.13 -25.87 -9.39
CA VAL A 21 -6.87 -25.23 -9.79
C VAL A 21 -5.75 -25.67 -8.86
N ALA A 22 -4.52 -25.72 -9.38
CA ALA A 22 -3.36 -26.05 -8.56
C ALA A 22 -2.92 -24.82 -7.74
N PHE A 23 -2.81 -25.00 -6.43
CA PHE A 23 -2.28 -23.97 -5.53
C PHE A 23 -0.91 -24.35 -5.01
N SER A 24 0.00 -23.38 -5.01
CA SER A 24 1.29 -23.47 -4.32
C SER A 24 1.26 -22.55 -3.12
N PHE A 25 1.49 -23.11 -1.93
CA PHE A 25 1.53 -22.41 -0.65
C PHE A 25 2.96 -22.43 -0.12
N ARG A 26 3.44 -21.28 0.37
CA ARG A 26 4.80 -21.12 0.90
C ARG A 26 4.73 -20.41 2.24
N GLU A 27 5.23 -21.08 3.27
CA GLU A 27 5.43 -20.51 4.61
C GLU A 27 6.81 -19.86 4.68
N GLU A 28 6.87 -18.57 4.40
CA GLU A 28 8.12 -17.81 4.39
C GLU A 28 7.85 -16.31 4.49
N ASP A 29 8.86 -15.57 4.94
CA ASP A 29 8.86 -14.11 4.86
C ASP A 29 9.01 -13.68 3.39
N PHE A 30 8.06 -12.87 2.91
CA PHE A 30 8.08 -12.34 1.55
C PHE A 30 9.35 -11.51 1.28
N LEU A 31 9.84 -10.74 2.24
CA LEU A 31 11.06 -9.92 2.10
C LEU A 31 12.32 -10.79 2.01
N GLU A 32 12.33 -11.98 2.60
CA GLU A 32 13.43 -12.94 2.52
C GLU A 32 13.31 -13.95 1.36
N THR A 33 12.13 -14.06 0.74
CA THR A 33 11.85 -14.99 -0.37
C THR A 33 12.89 -14.87 -1.51
N PRO A 34 13.49 -15.96 -2.01
CA PRO A 34 14.46 -15.86 -3.09
C PRO A 34 13.84 -15.28 -4.39
N PRO A 35 14.54 -14.40 -5.14
CA PRO A 35 14.00 -13.80 -6.37
C PRO A 35 13.52 -14.82 -7.42
N MET A 36 14.19 -15.98 -7.50
CA MET A 36 13.82 -17.08 -8.40
C MET A 36 12.42 -17.66 -8.15
N VAL A 37 11.85 -17.49 -6.95
CA VAL A 37 10.47 -17.89 -6.65
C VAL A 37 9.46 -16.99 -7.37
N LEU A 38 9.85 -15.74 -7.63
CA LEU A 38 9.02 -14.72 -8.26
C LEU A 38 9.22 -14.67 -9.78
N GLU A 39 10.26 -15.33 -10.29
CA GLU A 39 10.51 -15.46 -11.72
C GLU A 39 9.37 -16.24 -12.39
N GLY A 40 8.84 -15.71 -13.49
CA GLY A 40 7.74 -16.34 -14.23
C GLY A 40 6.36 -16.12 -13.61
N VAL A 41 6.24 -15.37 -12.51
CA VAL A 41 4.94 -14.89 -12.02
C VAL A 41 4.38 -13.87 -13.00
N ASP A 42 3.15 -14.10 -13.48
CA ASP A 42 2.46 -13.21 -14.41
C ASP A 42 1.76 -12.04 -13.72
N LEU A 43 1.30 -12.25 -12.48
CA LEU A 43 0.58 -11.27 -11.70
C LEU A 43 0.95 -11.43 -10.22
N ALA A 44 1.37 -10.32 -9.60
CA ALA A 44 1.46 -10.21 -8.15
C ALA A 44 0.29 -9.36 -7.63
N VAL A 45 -0.32 -9.81 -6.53
CA VAL A 45 -1.42 -9.11 -5.84
C VAL A 45 -0.99 -8.89 -4.39
N LEU A 46 -0.92 -7.63 -3.99
CA LEU A 46 -0.61 -7.17 -2.63
C LEU A 46 -1.77 -6.31 -2.12
N ASN A 47 -2.81 -6.94 -1.58
CA ASN A 47 -4.01 -6.25 -1.12
C ASN A 47 -4.03 -6.22 0.40
N GLU A 48 -3.98 -5.03 0.99
CA GLU A 48 -4.08 -4.77 2.44
C GLU A 48 -3.09 -5.65 3.23
N ASN A 49 -1.81 -5.47 2.91
CA ASN A 49 -0.73 -6.24 3.53
C ASN A 49 0.64 -5.55 3.50
N ILE A 50 0.80 -4.50 2.70
CA ILE A 50 2.07 -3.76 2.65
C ILE A 50 2.15 -2.74 3.78
N GLY A 51 1.02 -2.36 4.37
CA GLY A 51 0.96 -1.56 5.60
C GLY A 51 1.57 -2.28 6.82
N ASP A 52 1.50 -3.61 6.84
CA ASP A 52 2.11 -4.47 7.88
C ASP A 52 3.63 -4.60 7.77
N TYR A 53 4.21 -4.22 6.62
CA TYR A 53 5.65 -4.34 6.44
C TYR A 53 6.40 -3.29 7.25
N PRO A 54 7.68 -3.55 7.60
CA PRO A 54 8.46 -2.66 8.45
C PRO A 54 8.43 -1.21 7.97
N THR A 55 8.13 -0.31 8.90
CA THR A 55 8.18 1.15 8.72
C THR A 55 9.21 1.73 9.68
N ILE A 56 10.07 2.62 9.18
CA ILE A 56 11.01 3.36 10.03
C ILE A 56 10.33 4.66 10.44
N THR A 57 10.17 4.85 11.75
CA THR A 57 9.47 5.99 12.33
C THR A 57 10.43 7.08 12.78
N ASP A 58 9.88 8.28 13.05
CA ASP A 58 10.55 9.43 13.64
C ASP A 58 11.89 9.82 12.99
N MET A 59 11.99 9.64 11.67
CA MET A 59 13.17 9.99 10.91
C MET A 59 13.30 11.51 10.78
N THR A 60 14.52 12.01 10.85
CA THR A 60 14.87 13.39 10.46
C THR A 60 15.59 13.38 9.12
N ARG A 61 15.75 14.54 8.48
CA ARG A 61 16.45 14.66 7.18
C ARG A 61 17.98 14.57 7.29
N ASP A 62 18.53 14.41 8.49
CA ASP A 62 19.98 14.48 8.73
C ASP A 62 20.76 13.36 8.01
N PHE A 63 20.13 12.19 7.79
CA PHE A 63 20.77 11.09 7.06
C PHE A 63 20.98 11.43 5.58
N LEU A 64 20.15 12.29 4.96
CA LEU A 64 20.31 12.70 3.55
C LEU A 64 21.57 13.54 3.36
N MET A 65 21.95 14.33 4.37
CA MET A 65 23.14 15.18 4.37
C MET A 65 24.42 14.44 4.82
N SER A 66 24.25 13.25 5.39
CA SER A 66 25.35 12.46 5.93
C SER A 66 26.04 11.64 4.84
N SER A 67 27.31 11.29 5.07
CA SER A 67 28.00 10.35 4.19
C SER A 67 27.36 8.95 4.32
N PRO A 68 27.03 8.24 3.22
CA PRO A 68 26.48 6.89 3.30
C PRO A 68 27.37 5.89 4.05
N ALA A 69 28.68 6.16 4.10
CA ALA A 69 29.65 5.33 4.82
C ALA A 69 29.54 5.43 6.35
N THR A 70 28.88 6.46 6.87
CA THR A 70 28.71 6.70 8.32
C THR A 70 27.31 6.37 8.83
N LEU A 71 26.38 6.02 7.93
CA LEU A 71 25.01 5.65 8.27
C LEU A 71 24.96 4.23 8.85
N SER A 72 24.01 3.99 9.76
CA SER A 72 23.62 2.64 10.14
C SER A 72 23.09 1.87 8.93
N PRO A 73 23.08 0.52 8.96
CA PRO A 73 22.56 -0.29 7.84
C PRO A 73 21.16 0.12 7.37
N ASP A 74 20.23 0.37 8.30
CA ASP A 74 18.85 0.73 7.97
C ASP A 74 18.76 2.13 7.33
N LEU A 75 19.47 3.11 7.89
CA LEU A 75 19.50 4.46 7.32
C LEU A 75 20.21 4.50 5.97
N LYS A 76 21.24 3.66 5.80
CA LYS A 76 21.91 3.51 4.51
C LYS A 76 20.96 2.91 3.47
N LEU A 77 20.14 1.92 3.84
CA LEU A 77 19.14 1.37 2.95
C LEU A 77 18.13 2.44 2.52
N VAL A 78 17.58 3.20 3.47
CA VAL A 78 16.68 4.33 3.15
C VAL A 78 17.37 5.34 2.23
N TRP A 79 18.60 5.73 2.55
CA TRP A 79 19.40 6.63 1.71
C TRP A 79 19.56 6.11 0.28
N GLU A 80 19.84 4.81 0.11
CA GLU A 80 19.96 4.17 -1.20
C GLU A 80 18.65 4.23 -1.98
N PHE A 81 17.49 4.08 -1.32
CA PHE A 81 16.19 4.26 -1.96
C PHE A 81 15.98 5.70 -2.45
N PHE A 82 16.26 6.70 -1.61
CA PHE A 82 16.20 8.11 -2.02
C PHE A 82 17.13 8.40 -3.20
N ALA A 83 18.37 7.94 -3.13
CA ALA A 83 19.38 8.20 -4.15
C ALA A 83 19.10 7.46 -5.48
N ARG A 84 18.64 6.20 -5.43
CA ARG A 84 18.40 5.36 -6.61
C ARG A 84 17.12 5.76 -7.34
N TYR A 85 16.04 5.98 -6.59
CA TYR A 85 14.69 6.20 -7.15
C TYR A 85 14.28 7.67 -7.19
N GLY A 86 15.10 8.56 -6.62
CA GLY A 86 14.78 9.99 -6.54
C GLY A 86 13.52 10.24 -5.73
N LEU A 87 13.34 9.54 -4.60
CA LEU A 87 12.16 9.68 -3.74
C LEU A 87 11.97 11.13 -3.30
N THR A 88 10.71 11.55 -3.09
CA THR A 88 10.41 12.93 -2.72
C THR A 88 10.89 13.18 -1.31
N GLU A 89 11.73 14.21 -1.12
CA GLU A 89 12.17 14.59 0.21
C GLU A 89 10.99 15.06 1.07
N PRO A 90 10.92 14.61 2.33
CA PRO A 90 9.84 14.98 3.23
C PRO A 90 9.93 16.46 3.58
N GLN A 91 8.77 17.10 3.68
CA GLN A 91 8.67 18.51 4.06
C GLN A 91 8.59 18.69 5.58
N LEU A 92 8.15 17.65 6.30
CA LEU A 92 8.01 17.66 7.75
C LEU A 92 9.38 17.51 8.46
N PRO A 93 9.55 18.11 9.66
CA PRO A 93 10.77 17.95 10.45
C PRO A 93 11.07 16.50 10.86
N ALA A 94 10.00 15.75 11.19
CA ALA A 94 10.02 14.33 11.48
C ALA A 94 9.01 13.63 10.57
N PHE A 95 9.36 12.46 10.07
CA PHE A 95 8.54 11.71 9.11
C PHE A 95 8.77 10.20 9.25
N HIS A 96 7.98 9.42 8.53
CA HIS A 96 8.03 7.96 8.53
C HIS A 96 8.27 7.44 7.10
N ILE A 97 8.89 6.26 6.97
CA ILE A 97 9.16 5.63 5.67
C ILE A 97 8.72 4.17 5.71
N ASN A 98 7.82 3.80 4.79
CA ASN A 98 7.34 2.42 4.60
C ASN A 98 8.41 1.53 3.94
N ILE A 99 9.59 1.39 4.56
CA ILE A 99 10.77 0.77 3.92
C ILE A 99 10.49 -0.65 3.44
N GLY A 100 9.70 -1.43 4.19
CA GLY A 100 9.31 -2.78 3.81
C GLY A 100 8.41 -2.81 2.56
N ALA A 101 7.48 -1.86 2.42
CA ALA A 101 6.67 -1.71 1.21
C ALA A 101 7.53 -1.35 -0.01
N LEU A 102 8.52 -0.45 0.17
CA LEU A 102 9.47 -0.10 -0.89
C LEU A 102 10.31 -1.31 -1.34
N MET A 103 10.82 -2.08 -0.37
CA MET A 103 11.59 -3.30 -0.63
C MET A 103 10.76 -4.38 -1.34
N ALA A 104 9.52 -4.59 -0.89
CA ALA A 104 8.61 -5.55 -1.48
C ALA A 104 8.30 -5.22 -2.95
N LEU A 105 8.02 -3.95 -3.25
CA LEU A 105 7.78 -3.52 -4.62
C LEU A 105 9.05 -3.61 -5.48
N GLU A 106 10.21 -3.13 -4.99
CA GLU A 106 11.49 -3.26 -5.70
C GLU A 106 11.75 -4.71 -6.08
N LYS A 107 11.50 -5.64 -5.15
CA LYS A 107 11.68 -7.08 -5.37
C LYS A 107 10.84 -7.61 -6.53
N LEU A 108 9.56 -7.28 -6.57
CA LEU A 108 8.66 -7.64 -7.68
C LEU A 108 9.10 -6.99 -9.00
N CYS A 109 9.45 -5.70 -8.95
CA CYS A 109 9.92 -4.98 -10.12
C CYS A 109 11.20 -5.60 -10.71
N ARG A 110 12.15 -6.01 -9.85
CA ARG A 110 13.41 -6.67 -10.25
C ARG A 110 13.20 -8.08 -10.78
N ALA A 111 12.21 -8.80 -10.26
CA ALA A 111 11.75 -10.09 -10.79
C ALA A 111 11.03 -9.96 -12.15
N LYS A 112 10.77 -8.74 -12.62
CA LYS A 112 10.10 -8.43 -13.89
C LYS A 112 8.69 -9.02 -13.99
N VAL A 113 7.97 -9.07 -12.87
CA VAL A 113 6.56 -9.46 -12.85
C VAL A 113 5.75 -8.49 -13.73
N PRO A 114 5.10 -8.93 -14.81
CA PRO A 114 4.57 -8.01 -15.82
C PRO A 114 3.37 -7.21 -15.31
N PHE A 115 2.59 -7.76 -14.37
CA PHE A 115 1.49 -7.08 -13.72
C PHE A 115 1.64 -7.13 -12.19
N ILE A 116 1.57 -5.96 -11.55
CA ILE A 116 1.55 -5.87 -10.09
C ILE A 116 0.34 -5.03 -9.73
N PHE A 117 -0.56 -5.60 -8.95
CA PHE A 117 -1.64 -4.88 -8.31
C PHE A 117 -1.32 -4.77 -6.82
N LEU A 118 -1.40 -3.56 -6.29
CA LEU A 118 -1.39 -3.34 -4.85
C LEU A 118 -2.50 -2.37 -4.44
N SER A 119 -3.00 -2.53 -3.23
CA SER A 119 -3.99 -1.66 -2.62
C SER A 119 -3.77 -1.59 -1.11
N GLU A 120 -3.85 -0.38 -0.57
CA GLU A 120 -3.63 -0.12 0.85
C GLU A 120 -4.22 1.24 1.25
N HIS A 121 -4.37 1.48 2.55
CA HIS A 121 -4.60 2.82 3.09
C HIS A 121 -3.48 3.79 2.67
N SER A 122 -3.85 4.95 2.12
CA SER A 122 -2.89 5.95 1.65
C SER A 122 -2.79 7.16 2.58
N CYS A 123 -1.58 7.62 2.87
CA CYS A 123 -1.36 8.92 3.53
C CYS A 123 -1.48 10.11 2.58
N GLU A 124 -1.72 9.85 1.29
CA GLU A 124 -1.87 10.84 0.21
C GLU A 124 -3.29 10.82 -0.38
N ALA A 125 -4.21 10.11 0.27
CA ALA A 125 -5.58 9.88 -0.19
C ALA A 125 -6.34 11.18 -0.46
N ALA A 126 -7.06 11.24 -1.58
CA ALA A 126 -7.84 12.40 -1.98
C ALA A 126 -9.20 12.01 -2.59
N VAL A 127 -10.21 12.84 -2.32
CA VAL A 127 -11.54 12.69 -2.93
C VAL A 127 -11.59 13.43 -4.26
N THR A 128 -12.20 12.81 -5.26
CA THR A 128 -12.43 13.45 -6.56
C THR A 128 -13.29 14.72 -6.44
N ASP A 129 -13.10 15.66 -7.37
CA ASP A 129 -13.78 16.97 -7.37
C ASP A 129 -15.32 16.88 -7.27
N GLN A 130 -15.91 15.82 -7.81
CA GLN A 130 -17.35 15.59 -7.79
C GLN A 130 -17.89 15.40 -6.36
N TYR A 131 -17.07 14.87 -5.44
CA TYR A 131 -17.51 14.45 -4.11
C TYR A 131 -16.78 15.12 -2.96
N LYS A 132 -15.80 16.00 -3.24
CA LYS A 132 -14.97 16.67 -2.21
C LYS A 132 -15.76 17.42 -1.13
N ASP A 133 -16.94 17.94 -1.46
CA ASP A 133 -17.80 18.67 -0.53
C ASP A 133 -18.73 17.74 0.30
N LEU A 134 -18.70 16.44 0.02
CA LEU A 134 -19.58 15.44 0.63
C LEU A 134 -18.80 14.39 1.43
N ILE A 135 -17.70 13.90 0.87
CA ILE A 135 -16.89 12.84 1.46
C ILE A 135 -15.68 13.50 2.12
N ARG A 136 -15.44 13.17 3.39
CA ARG A 136 -14.34 13.73 4.16
C ARG A 136 -13.24 12.70 4.26
N VAL A 137 -12.12 12.98 3.60
CA VAL A 137 -10.87 12.22 3.74
C VAL A 137 -9.80 13.22 4.13
N SER A 138 -9.00 12.86 5.13
CA SER A 138 -7.81 13.58 5.53
C SER A 138 -6.58 12.74 5.18
N ALA A 139 -5.61 13.38 4.55
CA ALA A 139 -4.31 12.84 4.23
C ALA A 139 -3.26 13.77 4.86
N SER A 140 -2.27 13.19 5.54
CA SER A 140 -1.22 13.93 6.23
C SER A 140 0.05 14.12 5.39
N ASP A 141 0.11 13.48 4.21
CA ASP A 141 1.30 13.39 3.34
C ASP A 141 2.53 12.78 4.05
N ASN A 142 2.30 12.04 5.14
CA ASN A 142 3.29 11.29 5.88
C ASN A 142 2.65 9.98 6.37
N PRO A 143 3.30 8.82 6.28
CA PRO A 143 2.73 7.59 6.80
C PRO A 143 2.27 7.74 8.26
N GLU A 144 1.05 7.32 8.57
CA GLU A 144 0.45 7.35 9.90
C GLU A 144 0.27 5.93 10.43
N CYS A 145 0.55 5.74 11.71
CA CYS A 145 0.35 4.47 12.39
C CYS A 145 -1.15 4.23 12.63
N ILE A 146 -1.60 3.03 12.27
CA ILE A 146 -2.93 2.51 12.58
C ILE A 146 -2.73 1.38 13.59
N ILE A 147 -3.24 1.62 14.80
CA ILE A 147 -3.12 0.66 15.91
C ILE A 147 -4.21 -0.40 15.75
N LEU A 148 -3.81 -1.64 15.47
CA LEU A 148 -4.71 -2.77 15.35
C LEU A 148 -4.57 -3.73 16.53
N LYS A 149 -5.47 -4.71 16.60
CA LYS A 149 -5.42 -5.72 17.66
C LYS A 149 -4.25 -6.68 17.41
N GLY A 150 -3.12 -6.41 18.05
CA GLY A 150 -1.97 -7.32 18.11
C GLY A 150 -0.81 -6.97 17.18
N HIS A 151 -0.95 -5.92 16.36
CA HIS A 151 0.12 -5.33 15.56
C HIS A 151 -0.25 -3.89 15.20
N ASP A 152 0.73 -3.15 14.71
CA ASP A 152 0.55 -1.81 14.15
C ASP A 152 0.81 -1.90 12.65
N GLU A 153 -0.04 -1.27 11.85
CA GLU A 153 0.19 -1.07 10.41
C GLU A 153 0.40 0.42 10.14
N PHE A 154 0.91 0.76 8.95
CA PHE A 154 1.06 2.15 8.54
C PHE A 154 0.38 2.40 7.20
N THR A 155 -0.27 3.56 7.08
CA THR A 155 -0.69 4.08 5.76
C THR A 155 0.53 4.24 4.85
N ILE A 156 0.33 4.19 3.54
CA ILE A 156 1.42 4.14 2.56
C ILE A 156 1.60 5.47 1.82
N GLN A 157 2.86 5.85 1.61
CA GLN A 157 3.24 6.90 0.66
C GLN A 157 3.29 6.36 -0.78
N PHE A 158 2.15 6.38 -1.47
CA PHE A 158 2.00 5.81 -2.82
C PHE A 158 2.94 6.46 -3.85
N SER A 159 3.22 7.76 -3.77
CA SER A 159 4.12 8.45 -4.70
C SER A 159 5.57 7.90 -4.67
N HIS A 160 6.01 7.32 -3.56
CA HIS A 160 7.31 6.65 -3.48
C HIS A 160 7.30 5.32 -4.25
N LEU A 161 6.20 4.57 -4.15
CA LEU A 161 6.00 3.33 -4.91
C LEU A 161 5.93 3.60 -6.42
N GLU A 162 5.27 4.69 -6.84
CA GLU A 162 5.22 5.10 -8.24
C GLU A 162 6.62 5.36 -8.81
N LYS A 163 7.50 6.04 -8.05
CA LYS A 163 8.88 6.32 -8.47
C LYS A 163 9.69 5.04 -8.68
N ILE A 164 9.52 4.04 -7.83
CA ILE A 164 10.17 2.73 -7.99
C ILE A 164 9.69 2.06 -9.28
N GLY A 165 8.38 2.00 -9.52
CA GLY A 165 7.85 1.39 -10.75
C GLY A 165 8.30 2.10 -12.01
N HIS A 166 8.28 3.44 -12.02
CA HIS A 166 8.75 4.23 -13.16
C HIS A 166 10.24 4.01 -13.43
N TYR A 167 11.08 3.96 -12.40
CA TYR A 167 12.50 3.62 -12.55
C TYR A 167 12.70 2.26 -13.23
N HIS A 168 11.87 1.28 -12.88
CA HIS A 168 11.90 -0.05 -13.51
C HIS A 168 11.14 -0.13 -14.84
N GLY A 169 10.62 0.98 -15.37
CA GLY A 169 9.99 1.07 -16.69
C GLY A 169 8.57 0.52 -16.74
N TYR A 170 7.83 0.53 -15.62
CA TYR A 170 6.41 0.19 -15.61
C TYR A 170 5.57 1.40 -16.03
N ARG A 171 4.47 1.12 -16.73
CA ARG A 171 3.32 2.03 -16.82
C ARG A 171 2.47 1.82 -15.58
N ILE A 172 2.04 2.91 -14.95
CA ILE A 172 1.36 2.89 -13.66
C ILE A 172 0.00 3.56 -13.81
N ILE A 173 -1.01 2.95 -13.20
CA ILE A 173 -2.31 3.58 -12.93
C ILE A 173 -2.45 3.65 -11.42
N ARG A 174 -2.82 4.82 -10.92
CA ARG A 174 -3.13 5.10 -9.52
C ARG A 174 -4.55 5.63 -9.42
N GLY A 175 -5.28 5.22 -8.39
CA GLY A 175 -6.59 5.77 -8.09
C GLY A 175 -7.14 5.30 -6.75
N PRO A 176 -8.27 5.86 -6.29
CA PRO A 176 -8.96 5.36 -5.12
C PRO A 176 -9.65 4.03 -5.43
N VAL A 177 -9.85 3.18 -4.41
CA VAL A 177 -10.63 1.93 -4.56
C VAL A 177 -12.07 2.20 -5.07
N ALA A 178 -12.59 3.40 -4.84
CA ALA A 178 -13.85 3.89 -5.41
C ALA A 178 -13.94 3.79 -6.95
N ASP A 179 -12.81 3.70 -7.68
CA ASP A 179 -12.80 3.55 -9.13
C ASP A 179 -13.42 2.22 -9.60
N PHE A 180 -13.29 1.16 -8.80
CA PHE A 180 -13.77 -0.19 -9.17
C PHE A 180 -14.78 -0.79 -8.18
N ILE A 181 -15.03 -0.13 -7.05
CA ILE A 181 -16.17 -0.42 -6.17
C ILE A 181 -17.20 0.72 -6.31
N PRO A 182 -18.10 0.65 -7.30
CA PRO A 182 -19.03 1.74 -7.57
C PRO A 182 -20.11 1.82 -6.50
N PHE A 183 -20.55 3.04 -6.21
CA PHE A 183 -21.73 3.30 -5.39
C PHE A 183 -22.62 4.37 -6.04
N GLU A 184 -23.91 4.33 -5.75
CA GLU A 184 -24.86 5.34 -6.23
C GLU A 184 -25.10 6.42 -5.17
N MET A 185 -24.92 7.69 -5.56
CA MET A 185 -25.20 8.84 -4.70
C MET A 185 -26.71 9.11 -4.59
N THR A 186 -27.42 8.21 -3.91
CA THR A 186 -28.86 8.31 -3.62
C THR A 186 -29.18 9.49 -2.69
N ALA A 187 -30.45 9.89 -2.61
CA ALA A 187 -30.89 10.93 -1.66
C ALA A 187 -30.56 10.55 -0.21
N ARG A 188 -30.70 9.27 0.15
CA ARG A 188 -30.33 8.76 1.48
C ARG A 188 -28.83 8.90 1.71
N LEU A 189 -27.99 8.39 0.81
CA LEU A 189 -26.54 8.47 0.97
C LEU A 189 -26.06 9.92 1.07
N ARG A 190 -26.59 10.80 0.21
CA ARG A 190 -26.30 12.23 0.27
C ARG A 190 -26.66 12.85 1.61
N ALA A 191 -27.78 12.46 2.21
CA ALA A 191 -28.18 12.93 3.54
C ALA A 191 -27.20 12.42 4.61
N ILE A 192 -26.80 11.14 4.54
CA ILE A 192 -25.80 10.54 5.42
C ILE A 192 -24.48 11.31 5.34
N MET A 193 -23.95 11.55 4.13
CA MET A 193 -22.65 12.22 3.96
C MET A 193 -22.68 13.70 4.37
N LYS A 194 -23.80 14.40 4.18
CA LYS A 194 -23.94 15.82 4.57
C LYS A 194 -24.16 16.06 6.06
N ALA A 195 -24.68 15.07 6.79
CA ALA A 195 -24.98 15.25 8.21
C ALA A 195 -23.68 15.54 8.99
N PRO A 196 -23.68 16.46 9.97
CA PRO A 196 -22.48 16.72 10.77
C PRO A 196 -22.03 15.49 11.57
N SER A 197 -22.97 14.64 11.98
CA SER A 197 -22.74 13.37 12.66
C SER A 197 -23.73 12.31 12.18
N PRO A 198 -23.40 11.00 12.25
CA PRO A 198 -24.36 9.94 12.01
C PRO A 198 -25.52 10.02 13.01
N TRP A 199 -26.73 9.69 12.55
CA TRP A 199 -27.92 9.65 13.43
C TRP A 199 -28.23 8.23 13.94
N ARG A 200 -27.67 7.22 13.26
CA ARG A 200 -27.86 5.80 13.53
C ARG A 200 -26.54 5.09 13.24
N ASP A 201 -26.27 4.00 13.93
CA ASP A 201 -25.07 3.16 13.72
C ASP A 201 -24.96 2.68 12.26
N GLU A 202 -26.09 2.36 11.61
CA GLU A 202 -26.10 1.99 10.19
C GLU A 202 -25.62 3.13 9.29
N ASP A 203 -25.98 4.38 9.61
CA ASP A 203 -25.57 5.55 8.84
C ASP A 203 -24.07 5.86 9.08
N GLU A 204 -23.55 5.52 10.26
CA GLU A 204 -22.11 5.59 10.57
C GLU A 204 -21.33 4.56 9.75
N ILE A 205 -21.78 3.29 9.72
CA ILE A 205 -21.15 2.23 8.92
C ILE A 205 -21.12 2.60 7.43
N ILE A 206 -22.24 3.11 6.90
CA ILE A 206 -22.32 3.54 5.50
C ILE A 206 -21.35 4.69 5.23
N ARG A 207 -21.28 5.67 6.15
CA ARG A 207 -20.35 6.80 6.02
C ARG A 207 -18.91 6.31 5.99
N TYR A 208 -18.49 5.50 6.96
CA TYR A 208 -17.11 4.99 7.00
C TYR A 208 -16.79 4.16 5.78
N PHE A 209 -17.68 3.28 5.34
CA PHE A 209 -17.48 2.51 4.12
C PHE A 209 -17.20 3.42 2.92
N VAL A 210 -18.00 4.47 2.71
CA VAL A 210 -17.81 5.40 1.58
C VAL A 210 -16.55 6.23 1.73
N GLU A 211 -16.20 6.67 2.94
CA GLU A 211 -14.94 7.37 3.19
C GLU A 211 -13.74 6.46 2.92
N ASP A 212 -13.79 5.19 3.35
CA ASP A 212 -12.73 4.22 3.18
C ASP A 212 -12.48 3.91 1.70
N LEU A 213 -13.52 3.87 0.84
CA LEU A 213 -13.34 3.76 -0.61
C LEU A 213 -12.43 4.84 -1.21
N TYR A 214 -12.30 6.00 -0.55
CA TYR A 214 -11.39 7.09 -0.94
C TYR A 214 -10.12 7.18 -0.08
N LYS A 215 -10.06 6.54 1.10
CA LYS A 215 -8.83 6.44 1.89
C LYS A 215 -7.88 5.37 1.35
N TYR A 216 -8.43 4.29 0.82
CA TYR A 216 -7.66 3.26 0.15
C TYR A 216 -7.38 3.68 -1.30
N GLU A 217 -6.12 3.55 -1.69
CA GLU A 217 -5.70 3.70 -3.07
C GLU A 217 -5.19 2.36 -3.62
N TYR A 218 -5.15 2.26 -4.95
CA TYR A 218 -4.50 1.16 -5.65
C TYR A 218 -3.40 1.68 -6.57
N LEU A 219 -2.40 0.82 -6.83
CA LEU A 219 -1.51 0.94 -7.97
C LEU A 219 -1.62 -0.30 -8.84
N LEU A 220 -1.77 -0.08 -10.14
CA LEU A 220 -1.64 -1.12 -11.16
C LEU A 220 -0.42 -0.82 -12.01
N PHE A 221 0.63 -1.61 -11.82
CA PHE A 221 1.82 -1.61 -12.65
C PHE A 221 1.62 -2.57 -13.80
N SER A 222 1.93 -2.12 -15.01
CA SER A 222 1.90 -2.93 -16.23
C SER A 222 3.17 -2.74 -17.02
N LYS A 223 3.73 -3.86 -17.50
CA LYS A 223 4.89 -3.87 -18.37
C LYS A 223 4.68 -4.88 -19.48
N GLU A 224 4.98 -4.48 -20.71
CA GLU A 224 4.93 -5.40 -21.85
C GLU A 224 5.95 -6.52 -21.64
N LYS A 225 5.54 -7.76 -21.91
CA LYS A 225 6.45 -8.90 -21.94
C LYS A 225 7.37 -8.72 -23.16
N THR A 226 8.60 -8.26 -22.93
CA THR A 226 9.71 -8.38 -23.90
C THR A 226 10.16 -9.81 -24.06
#